data_AF-A0AB38U988-F1
#
_entry.id   AF-A0AB38U988-F1
#
_cell.length_a   1.000
_cell.length_b   1.000
_cell.length_c   1.000
_cell.angle_alpha   90.00
_cell.angle_beta   90.00
_cell.angle_gamma   90.00
#
_symmetry.space_group_name_H-M   'P 1'
#
loop_
_entity.id
_entity.type
_entity.pdbx_description
1 polymer ?
#
loop_
_entity_poly.entity_id
_entity_poly.type
_entity_poly.pdbx_seq_one_letter_code
_entity_poly.pdbx_strand_id
1 'polypeptide(L)'
;MMKMFDGITEMLIIVIFEVFLVIVAMGCDFSSGYYKAKLRKEARDSYGLRRTVSKFILYEGSMIIACGIDSICYVCKFWEFIHLPVLTNIPVVSSIAAIFILFTEVLSIWEKADAKQRRQAGKTAEIIGKAITKETLNEAVRQAMININKKEDKENDC
;
A
#
# COMPACT_ATOMS: atom_id res chain seq x y z
N MET A 1 -12.89 33.22 26.83
CA MET A 1 -13.10 32.96 25.40
C MET A 1 -11.81 32.49 24.73
N MET A 2 -10.68 33.21 24.87
CA MET A 2 -9.37 32.86 24.29
C MET A 2 -8.90 31.42 24.58
N LYS A 3 -8.96 30.96 25.84
CA LYS A 3 -8.55 29.60 26.26
C LYS A 3 -9.31 28.44 25.61
N MET A 4 -10.55 28.66 25.15
CA MET A 4 -11.35 27.60 24.51
C MET A 4 -10.95 27.40 23.04
N PHE A 5 -10.45 28.47 22.40
CA PHE A 5 -9.93 28.40 21.04
C PHE A 5 -8.52 27.82 20.99
N ASP A 6 -7.73 27.95 22.06
CA ASP A 6 -6.37 27.39 22.11
C ASP A 6 -6.39 25.86 21.92
N GLY A 7 -7.26 25.12 22.61
CA GLY A 7 -7.34 23.65 22.45
C GLY A 7 -7.86 23.21 21.08
N ILE A 8 -8.85 23.92 20.53
CA ILE A 8 -9.33 23.66 19.17
C ILE A 8 -8.21 23.93 18.15
N THR A 9 -7.40 24.96 18.36
CA THR A 9 -6.29 25.30 17.48
C THR A 9 -5.22 24.21 17.51
N GLU A 10 -4.88 23.68 18.68
CA GLU A 10 -3.96 22.55 18.83
C GLU A 10 -4.45 21.31 18.06
N MET A 11 -5.73 20.93 18.24
CA MET A 11 -6.33 19.81 17.52
C MET A 11 -6.31 20.03 16.01
N LEU A 12 -6.61 21.24 15.54
CA LEU A 12 -6.66 21.57 14.12
C LEU A 12 -5.27 21.49 13.47
N ILE A 13 -4.21 21.91 14.17
CA ILE A 13 -2.82 21.77 13.70
C ILE A 13 -2.46 20.28 13.50
N ILE A 14 -2.86 19.43 14.44
CA ILE A 14 -2.62 17.98 14.35
C ILE A 14 -3.37 17.39 13.15
N VAL A 15 -4.66 17.71 13.00
CA VAL A 15 -5.45 17.22 11.86
C VAL A 15 -4.88 17.69 10.52
N ILE A 16 -4.43 18.95 10.41
CA ILE A 16 -3.77 19.44 9.19
C ILE A 16 -2.54 18.61 8.86
N PHE A 17 -1.73 18.28 9.86
CA PHE A 17 -0.55 17.46 9.68
C PHE A 17 -0.92 16.02 9.23
N GLU A 18 -1.95 15.43 9.81
CA GLU A 18 -2.47 14.11 9.42
C GLU A 18 -2.99 14.09 7.97
N VAL A 19 -3.79 15.10 7.60
CA VAL A 19 -4.27 15.31 6.22
C VAL A 19 -3.10 15.42 5.26
N PHE A 20 -2.07 16.19 5.61
CA PHE A 20 -0.86 16.30 4.79
C PHE A 20 -0.18 14.94 4.58
N LEU A 21 -0.06 14.11 5.63
CA LEU A 21 0.50 12.77 5.52
C LEU A 21 -0.34 11.86 4.62
N VAL A 22 -1.66 11.92 4.73
CA VAL A 22 -2.59 11.17 3.85
C VAL A 22 -2.42 11.57 2.40
N ILE A 23 -2.36 12.88 2.10
CA ILE A 23 -2.11 13.40 0.74
C ILE A 23 -0.77 12.91 0.20
N VAL A 24 0.29 12.94 1.02
CA VAL A 24 1.62 12.43 0.61
C VAL A 24 1.57 10.93 0.31
N ALA A 25 0.92 10.13 1.15
CA ALA A 25 0.77 8.69 0.93
C ALA A 25 0.00 8.38 -0.36
N MET A 26 -1.11 9.10 -0.60
CA MET A 26 -1.86 9.01 -1.86
C MET A 26 -1.03 9.44 -3.07
N GLY A 27 -0.23 10.50 -2.93
CA GLY A 27 0.68 10.98 -3.97
C GLY A 27 1.74 9.95 -4.35
N CYS A 28 2.27 9.24 -3.35
CA CYS A 28 3.18 8.10 -3.56
C CYS A 28 2.49 6.93 -4.27
N ASP A 29 1.27 6.55 -3.85
CA ASP A 29 0.50 5.48 -4.51
C ASP A 29 0.20 5.83 -5.97
N PHE A 30 -0.22 7.07 -6.22
CA PHE A 30 -0.51 7.59 -7.55
C PHE A 30 0.74 7.62 -8.44
N SER A 31 1.85 8.17 -7.95
CA SER A 31 3.10 8.28 -8.69
C SER A 31 3.64 6.89 -9.08
N SER A 32 3.56 5.93 -8.15
CA SER A 32 3.96 4.54 -8.41
C SER A 32 3.08 3.88 -9.48
N GLY A 33 1.77 4.15 -9.47
CA GLY A 33 0.82 3.66 -10.47
C GLY A 33 1.06 4.31 -11.84
N TYR A 34 1.26 5.62 -11.86
CA TYR A 34 1.46 6.40 -13.09
C TYR A 34 2.77 6.04 -13.80
N TYR A 35 3.87 5.92 -13.05
CA TYR A 35 5.16 5.49 -13.59
C TYR A 35 5.08 4.09 -14.24
N LYS A 36 4.36 3.16 -13.59
CA LYS A 36 4.14 1.80 -14.11
C LYS A 36 3.29 1.79 -15.39
N ALA A 37 2.27 2.64 -15.49
CA ALA A 37 1.45 2.77 -16.70
C ALA A 37 2.28 3.29 -17.89
N LYS A 38 3.15 4.29 -17.64
CA LYS A 38 4.06 4.83 -18.67
C LYS A 38 5.01 3.76 -19.23
N LEU A 39 5.54 2.88 -18.38
CA LEU A 39 6.42 1.77 -18.77
C LEU A 39 5.74 0.71 -19.64
N ARG A 40 4.43 0.49 -19.46
CA ARG A 40 3.67 -0.56 -20.20
C ARG A 40 3.12 -0.09 -21.55
N LYS A 41 3.26 1.20 -21.89
CA LYS A 41 2.65 1.82 -23.09
C LYS A 41 1.14 1.56 -23.23
N GLU A 42 0.45 1.28 -22.12
CA GLU A 42 -1.01 1.15 -22.10
C GLU A 42 -1.64 2.54 -22.26
N ALA A 43 -2.82 2.61 -22.88
CA ALA A 43 -3.55 3.87 -23.03
C ALA A 43 -3.73 4.52 -21.65
N ARG A 44 -3.43 5.81 -21.55
CA ARG A 44 -3.65 6.63 -20.36
C ARG A 44 -5.16 6.79 -20.16
N ASP A 45 -5.79 5.74 -19.66
CA ASP A 45 -7.22 5.73 -19.49
C ASP A 45 -7.62 6.65 -18.32
N SER A 46 -8.59 7.51 -18.59
CA SER A 46 -9.31 8.35 -17.62
C SER A 46 -9.74 7.56 -16.37
N TYR A 47 -9.96 6.25 -16.51
CA TYR A 47 -10.32 5.35 -15.43
C TYR A 47 -9.35 5.35 -14.24
N GLY A 48 -8.04 5.38 -14.48
CA GLY A 48 -7.03 5.39 -13.41
C GLY A 48 -7.02 6.70 -12.62
N LEU A 49 -7.23 7.83 -13.32
CA LEU A 49 -7.33 9.14 -12.70
C LEU A 49 -8.63 9.29 -11.92
N ARG A 50 -9.76 8.82 -12.48
CA ARG A 50 -11.07 8.80 -11.81
C ARG A 50 -11.03 7.99 -10.51
N ARG A 51 -10.34 6.84 -10.50
CA ARG A 51 -10.14 6.05 -9.28
C ARG A 51 -9.37 6.83 -8.20
N THR A 52 -8.35 7.60 -8.59
CA THR A 52 -7.56 8.42 -7.66
C THR A 52 -8.40 9.55 -7.08
N VAL A 53 -9.21 10.22 -7.92
CA VAL A 53 -10.16 11.25 -7.46
C VAL A 53 -11.20 10.68 -6.51
N SER A 54 -11.73 9.47 -6.77
CA SER A 54 -12.66 8.81 -5.85
C SER A 54 -12.00 8.48 -4.50
N LYS A 55 -10.75 8.00 -4.49
CA LYS A 55 -10.00 7.81 -3.24
C LYS A 55 -9.81 9.14 -2.50
N PHE A 56 -9.46 10.22 -3.21
CA PHE A 56 -9.26 11.54 -2.62
C PHE A 56 -10.52 12.04 -1.93
N ILE A 57 -11.66 12.00 -2.62
CA ILE A 57 -12.95 12.40 -2.04
C ILE A 57 -13.29 11.55 -0.82
N LEU A 58 -13.06 10.24 -0.87
CA LEU A 58 -13.35 9.34 0.24
C LEU A 58 -12.46 9.64 1.46
N TYR A 59 -11.15 9.78 1.26
CA TYR A 59 -10.20 9.96 2.35
C TYR A 59 -10.26 11.35 2.96
N GLU A 60 -10.20 12.40 2.14
CA GLU A 60 -10.33 13.77 2.64
C GLU A 60 -11.73 14.03 3.20
N GLY A 61 -12.77 13.49 2.57
CA GLY A 61 -14.13 13.54 3.09
C GLY A 61 -14.24 12.87 4.47
N SER A 62 -13.62 11.70 4.65
CA SER A 62 -13.61 11.02 5.95
C SER A 62 -12.81 11.77 7.01
N MET A 63 -11.69 12.40 6.66
CA MET A 63 -10.90 13.24 7.57
C MET A 63 -11.68 14.47 8.05
N ILE A 64 -12.41 15.14 7.15
CA ILE A 64 -13.27 16.29 7.52
C ILE A 64 -14.38 15.84 8.49
N ILE A 65 -15.02 14.70 8.20
CA ILE A 65 -16.07 14.16 9.08
C ILE A 65 -15.47 13.79 10.45
N ALA A 66 -14.31 13.14 10.49
CA ALA A 66 -13.62 12.78 11.72
C ALA A 66 -13.23 14.02 12.55
N CYS A 67 -12.71 15.06 11.90
CA CYS A 67 -12.40 16.35 12.52
C CYS A 67 -13.66 17.02 13.10
N GLY A 68 -14.81 16.89 12.43
CA GLY A 68 -16.09 17.36 12.93
C GLY A 68 -16.52 16.62 14.20
N ILE A 69 -16.34 15.29 14.25
CA ILE A 69 -16.62 14.48 15.44
C ILE A 69 -15.71 14.92 16.60
N ASP A 70 -14.41 15.06 16.37
CA ASP A 70 -13.45 15.50 17.38
C ASP A 70 -13.80 16.89 17.93
N SER A 71 -14.21 17.81 17.06
CA SER A 71 -14.66 19.15 17.46
C SER A 71 -15.91 19.10 18.35
N ILE A 72 -16.87 18.23 18.05
CA ILE A 72 -18.06 18.01 18.89
C ILE A 72 -17.65 17.39 20.23
N CYS A 73 -16.78 16.38 20.23
CA CYS A 73 -16.26 15.76 21.46
C CYS A 73 -15.56 16.79 22.37
N TYR A 74 -14.80 17.72 21.80
CA TYR A 74 -14.17 18.82 22.52
C TYR A 74 -15.21 19.78 23.13
N VAL A 75 -16.15 20.28 22.32
CA VAL A 75 -17.19 21.23 22.78
C VAL A 75 -18.09 20.61 23.85
N CYS A 76 -18.45 19.33 23.71
CA CYS A 76 -19.25 18.59 24.68
C CYS A 76 -18.45 18.14 25.91
N LYS A 77 -17.14 18.41 25.98
CA LYS A 77 -16.25 17.96 27.07
C LYS A 77 -16.35 16.45 27.31
N PHE A 78 -16.54 15.69 26.24
CA PHE A 78 -16.80 14.25 26.30
C PHE A 78 -15.69 13.49 27.02
N TRP A 79 -14.43 13.86 26.75
CA TRP A 79 -13.27 13.25 27.39
C TRP A 79 -13.14 13.60 28.87
N GLU A 80 -13.58 14.79 29.29
CA GLU A 80 -13.68 15.14 30.73
C GLU A 80 -14.77 14.32 31.43
N PHE A 81 -15.90 14.08 30.75
CA PHE A 81 -17.01 13.27 31.27
C PHE A 81 -16.60 11.81 31.52
N ILE A 82 -15.71 11.25 30.70
CA ILE A 82 -15.17 9.89 30.84
C ILE A 82 -13.97 9.83 31.81
N HIS A 83 -13.63 10.93 32.49
CA HIS A 83 -12.48 11.05 33.38
C HIS A 83 -11.12 10.83 32.67
N LEU A 84 -11.03 11.17 31.39
CA LEU A 84 -9.82 11.07 30.57
C LEU A 84 -9.42 12.44 29.99
N PRO A 85 -9.06 13.44 30.82
CA PRO A 85 -8.81 14.81 30.36
C PRO A 85 -7.57 14.96 29.47
N VAL A 86 -6.64 13.98 29.49
CA VAL A 86 -5.42 13.99 28.66
C VAL A 86 -5.76 13.89 27.17
N LEU A 87 -6.89 13.27 26.82
CA LEU A 87 -7.34 13.10 25.43
C LEU A 87 -8.14 14.30 24.92
N THR A 88 -8.46 15.27 25.78
CA THR A 88 -9.32 16.40 25.40
C THR A 88 -8.71 17.24 24.27
N ASN A 89 -7.40 17.47 24.25
CA ASN A 89 -6.75 18.30 23.22
C ASN A 89 -6.18 17.48 22.05
N ILE A 90 -6.51 16.19 21.95
CA ILE A 90 -5.98 15.30 20.91
C ILE A 90 -7.14 14.89 19.99
N PRO A 91 -7.03 15.04 18.66
CA PRO A 91 -8.09 14.64 17.72
C PRO A 91 -8.11 13.12 17.50
N VAL A 92 -8.60 12.39 18.50
CA VAL A 92 -8.55 10.92 18.57
C VAL A 92 -9.19 10.26 17.36
N VAL A 93 -10.37 10.73 16.93
CA VAL A 93 -11.12 10.10 15.83
C VAL A 93 -10.41 10.34 14.50
N SER A 94 -9.91 11.55 14.28
CA SER A 94 -9.11 11.90 13.10
C SER A 94 -7.82 11.11 13.04
N SER A 95 -7.11 10.95 14.17
CA SER A 95 -5.89 10.15 14.22
C SER A 95 -6.14 8.68 13.87
N ILE A 96 -7.23 8.08 14.37
CA ILE A 96 -7.59 6.70 14.02
C ILE A 96 -7.92 6.58 12.53
N ALA A 97 -8.69 7.53 11.98
CA ALA A 97 -9.02 7.55 10.56
C ALA A 97 -7.76 7.69 9.69
N ALA A 98 -6.85 8.61 10.03
CA ALA A 98 -5.60 8.82 9.33
C ALA A 98 -4.72 7.56 9.32
N ILE A 99 -4.54 6.91 10.47
CA ILE A 99 -3.77 5.66 10.57
C ILE A 99 -4.40 4.57 9.70
N PHE A 100 -5.72 4.42 9.74
CA PHE A 100 -6.43 3.44 8.92
C PHE A 100 -6.21 3.70 7.42
N ILE A 101 -6.35 4.94 6.97
CA ILE A 101 -6.12 5.33 5.57
C ILE A 101 -4.68 5.03 5.15
N LEU A 102 -3.70 5.44 5.95
CA LEU A 102 -2.28 5.17 5.70
C LEU A 102 -2.00 3.67 5.57
N PHE A 103 -2.59 2.85 6.44
CA PHE A 103 -2.47 1.40 6.39
C PHE A 103 -3.05 0.82 5.09
N THR A 104 -4.22 1.30 4.65
CA THR A 104 -4.81 0.84 3.38
C THR A 104 -3.97 1.18 2.15
N GLU A 105 -3.28 2.32 2.15
CA GLU A 105 -2.38 2.71 1.06
C GLU A 105 -1.10 1.87 1.05
N VAL A 106 -0.53 1.56 2.22
CA VAL A 106 0.61 0.63 2.31
C VAL A 106 0.22 -0.74 1.75
N LEU A 107 -0.92 -1.30 2.16
CA LEU A 107 -1.41 -2.57 1.61
C LEU A 107 -1.61 -2.50 0.10
N SER A 108 -2.11 -1.38 -0.44
CA SER A 108 -2.28 -1.20 -1.88
C SER A 108 -0.96 -1.27 -2.65
N ILE A 109 0.12 -0.72 -2.09
CA ILE A 109 1.47 -0.78 -2.68
C ILE A 109 1.99 -2.22 -2.69
N TRP A 110 1.82 -2.94 -1.57
CA TRP A 110 2.23 -4.35 -1.45
C TRP A 110 1.49 -5.24 -2.44
N GLU A 111 0.17 -5.09 -2.58
CA GLU A 111 -0.62 -5.84 -3.55
C GLU A 111 -0.15 -5.57 -4.99
N LYS A 112 0.13 -4.29 -5.31
CA LYS A 112 0.70 -3.91 -6.61
C LYS A 112 2.11 -4.47 -6.84
N ALA A 113 2.86 -4.78 -5.79
CA ALA A 113 4.18 -5.41 -5.87
C ALA A 113 4.06 -6.93 -6.10
N ASP A 114 3.17 -7.61 -5.37
CA ASP A 114 2.93 -9.05 -5.54
C ASP A 114 2.35 -9.39 -6.92
N ALA A 115 1.37 -8.59 -7.38
CA ALA A 115 0.81 -8.72 -8.73
C ALA A 115 1.89 -8.55 -9.83
N LYS A 116 2.98 -7.81 -9.56
CA LYS A 116 4.12 -7.69 -10.47
C LYS A 116 4.96 -8.98 -10.50
N GLN A 117 5.25 -9.57 -9.34
CA GLN A 117 6.00 -10.83 -9.29
C GLN A 117 5.25 -11.95 -9.99
N ARG A 118 3.95 -12.09 -9.76
CA ARG A 118 3.11 -13.09 -10.45
C ARG A 118 3.08 -12.92 -11.97
N ARG A 119 2.97 -11.68 -12.46
CA ARG A 119 3.01 -11.40 -13.92
C ARG A 119 4.39 -11.70 -14.53
N GLN A 120 5.48 -11.42 -13.81
CA GLN A 120 6.83 -11.76 -14.28
C GLN A 120 7.06 -13.27 -14.28
N ALA A 121 6.67 -13.97 -13.21
CA ALA A 121 6.73 -15.41 -13.13
C ALA A 121 5.91 -16.09 -14.24
N GLY A 122 4.70 -15.59 -14.52
CA GLY A 122 3.85 -16.10 -15.62
C GLY A 122 4.49 -15.91 -17.00
N LYS A 123 5.07 -14.73 -17.28
CA LYS A 123 5.79 -14.50 -18.55
C LYS A 123 7.04 -15.35 -18.68
N THR A 124 7.81 -15.51 -17.60
CA THR A 124 8.98 -16.39 -17.60
C THR A 124 8.56 -17.85 -17.80
N ALA A 125 7.51 -18.31 -17.13
CA ALA A 125 6.96 -19.66 -17.32
C ALA A 125 6.44 -19.88 -18.75
N GLU A 126 5.81 -18.88 -19.36
CA GLU A 126 5.32 -18.95 -20.75
C GLU A 126 6.49 -18.99 -21.76
N ILE A 127 7.54 -18.19 -21.56
CA ILE A 127 8.75 -18.20 -22.39
C ILE A 127 9.48 -19.53 -22.25
N ILE A 128 9.62 -20.04 -21.02
CA ILE A 128 10.20 -21.36 -20.74
C ILE A 128 9.35 -22.45 -21.38
N GLY A 129 8.02 -22.39 -21.25
CA GLY A 129 7.11 -23.37 -21.85
C GLY A 129 7.11 -23.36 -23.39
N LYS A 130 7.37 -22.20 -24.01
CA LYS A 130 7.51 -22.07 -25.47
C LYS A 130 8.91 -22.44 -25.98
N ALA A 131 9.95 -22.23 -25.18
CA ALA A 131 11.33 -22.53 -25.54
C ALA A 131 11.72 -23.99 -25.25
N ILE A 132 11.10 -24.62 -24.25
CA ILE A 132 11.33 -26.02 -23.92
C ILE A 132 10.43 -26.88 -24.78
N THR A 133 11.00 -27.39 -25.87
CA THR A 133 10.42 -28.54 -26.58
C THR A 133 10.69 -29.80 -25.74
N LYS A 134 9.78 -30.78 -25.75
CA LYS A 134 9.95 -32.04 -24.98
C LYS A 134 11.32 -32.70 -25.19
N GLU A 135 11.93 -32.50 -26.36
CA GLU A 135 13.28 -32.97 -26.70
C GLU A 135 14.37 -32.29 -25.88
N THR A 136 14.39 -30.95 -25.80
CA THR A 136 15.37 -30.20 -24.99
C THR A 136 15.28 -30.51 -23.48
N LEU A 137 14.08 -30.80 -22.97
CA LEU A 137 13.91 -31.22 -21.57
C LEU A 137 14.45 -32.64 -21.35
N ASN A 138 14.16 -33.55 -22.27
CA ASN A 138 14.68 -34.93 -22.20
C ASN A 138 16.21 -34.97 -22.29
N GLU A 139 16.82 -34.14 -23.13
CA GLU A 139 18.27 -34.05 -23.25
C GLU A 139 18.91 -33.47 -21.98
N ALA A 140 18.33 -32.41 -21.40
CA ALA A 140 18.82 -31.83 -20.15
C ALA A 140 18.72 -32.81 -18.98
N VAL A 141 17.61 -33.55 -18.86
CA VAL A 141 17.41 -34.57 -17.83
C VAL A 141 18.34 -35.76 -18.04
N ARG A 142 18.54 -36.22 -19.29
CA ARG A 142 19.51 -37.28 -19.62
C ARG A 142 20.94 -36.86 -19.29
N GLN A 143 21.34 -35.64 -19.65
CA GLN A 143 22.67 -35.10 -19.34
C GLN A 143 22.89 -35.03 -17.82
N ALA A 144 21.87 -34.61 -17.06
CA ALA A 144 21.94 -34.60 -15.61
C ALA A 144 22.07 -36.01 -15.02
N MET A 145 21.28 -36.98 -15.47
CA MET A 145 21.41 -38.39 -15.04
C MET A 145 22.78 -38.98 -15.37
N ILE A 146 23.29 -38.76 -16.59
CA ILE A 146 24.60 -39.27 -17.01
C ILE A 146 25.73 -38.64 -16.17
N ASN A 147 25.61 -37.36 -15.81
CA ASN A 147 26.59 -36.69 -14.97
C ASN A 147 26.52 -37.11 -13.50
N ILE A 148 25.35 -37.53 -13.01
CA ILE A 148 25.20 -38.12 -11.67
C ILE A 148 25.83 -39.52 -11.66
N ASN A 149 25.49 -40.39 -12.62
CA ASN A 149 26.11 -41.73 -12.71
C ASN A 149 27.63 -41.65 -12.90
N LYS A 150 28.15 -40.73 -13.72
CA LYS A 150 29.60 -40.51 -13.86
C LYS A 150 30.28 -39.97 -12.60
N LYS A 151 29.53 -39.34 -11.69
CA LYS A 151 30.05 -38.92 -10.40
C LYS A 151 30.06 -40.08 -9.41
N GLU A 152 29.02 -40.91 -9.40
CA GLU A 152 28.96 -42.14 -8.60
C GLU A 152 30.07 -43.14 -9.02
N ASP A 153 30.32 -43.31 -10.32
CA ASP A 153 31.40 -44.20 -10.80
C ASP A 153 32.80 -43.70 -10.44
N LYS A 154 32.98 -42.39 -10.20
CA LYS A 154 34.27 -41.81 -9.79
C LYS A 154 34.48 -41.80 -8.27
N GLU A 155 33.41 -41.92 -7.50
CA GLU A 155 33.47 -41.99 -6.04
C GLU A 155 33.61 -43.43 -5.53
N ASN A 156 33.27 -44.42 -6.37
CA ASN A 156 33.34 -45.85 -6.03
C ASN A 156 34.65 -46.55 -6.50
N ASP A 157 35.60 -45.80 -7.05
CA ASP A 157 36.93 -46.28 -7.53
C ASP A 157 38.11 -45.65 -6.73
N CYS A 158 37.83 -45.18 -5.51
CA CYS A 158 38.80 -44.79 -4.46
C CYS A 158 38.60 -45.67 -3.22
#